data_AF-A0A345I1X0-F1
#
_entry.id   AF-A0A345I1X0-F1
#
_cell.length_a   1.000
_cell.length_b   1.000
_cell.length_c   1.000
_cell.angle_alpha   90.00
_cell.angle_beta   90.00
_cell.angle_gamma   90.00
#
_symmetry.space_group_name_H-M   'P 1'
#
loop_
_entity.id
_entity.type
_entity.pdbx_description
1 polymer ?
#
loop_
_entity_poly.entity_id
_entity_poly.type
_entity_poly.pdbx_seq_one_letter_code
_entity_poly.pdbx_strand_id
1 'polypeptide(L)'
;MPVLHSTKNLKITTPATETRTGVGIFEYTDAYTVFHYGRMPDLIPGKGEAISRMAAFNFALLEAAGVRTHFRRFIAPHRIEFDLAHLPAPDTLPLPPGARNTLIPVQVLVRTELPQGSSVHRRLATGTLTPAQAGLSSLPAVGEELKKPLVEFATMLDNVNQYIDTAEAQRLTGLDDDQFHDLLDTTATVNRVLTEHARTVGLRHCDGKLEFVVAGDGGLMLADSPGTPDESRLLYDGVHCGKQVLRNWYVDNGHAVPVNQLIAEGVPRHRWPTPTPLPGDFLPVMSDLYQSLSETWTGERRWNAPNLQAATAAVARVLGH
;
A
#
# COMPACT_ATOMS: atom_id res chain seq x y z
N MET A 1 7.17 12.95 -1.09
CA MET A 1 6.16 12.29 -1.93
C MET A 1 5.49 13.34 -2.81
N PRO A 2 5.46 13.19 -4.15
CA PRO A 2 4.69 14.09 -4.99
C PRO A 2 3.20 14.00 -4.59
N VAL A 3 2.63 15.14 -4.23
CA VAL A 3 1.29 15.31 -3.63
C VAL A 3 0.15 14.82 -4.54
N LEU A 4 0.40 14.62 -5.84
CA LEU A 4 -0.61 14.38 -6.87
C LEU A 4 -1.38 13.05 -6.73
N HIS A 5 -0.86 12.05 -6.02
CA HIS A 5 -1.48 10.71 -5.93
C HIS A 5 -1.68 10.18 -4.51
N SER A 6 -1.47 11.01 -3.50
CA SER A 6 -1.50 10.55 -2.10
C SER A 6 -2.85 10.82 -1.42
N THR A 7 -3.30 9.83 -0.66
CA THR A 7 -4.40 9.95 0.33
C THR A 7 -3.91 10.61 1.63
N LYS A 8 -2.63 10.96 1.71
CA LYS A 8 -1.99 11.64 2.84
C LYS A 8 -1.51 13.03 2.41
N ASN A 9 -1.74 14.05 3.24
CA ASN A 9 -1.03 15.33 3.13
C ASN A 9 0.29 15.23 3.91
N LEU A 10 1.39 15.70 3.33
CA LEU A 10 2.68 15.77 4.00
C LEU A 10 2.94 17.18 4.50
N LYS A 11 3.17 17.33 5.80
CA LYS A 11 3.72 18.54 6.40
C LYS A 11 5.15 18.27 6.88
N ILE A 12 6.10 19.08 6.44
CA ILE A 12 7.48 19.02 6.91
C ILE A 12 7.60 19.98 8.11
N THR A 13 7.96 19.47 9.28
CA THR A 13 8.24 20.30 10.47
C THR A 13 9.71 20.60 10.59
N THR A 14 10.56 19.65 10.20
CA THR A 14 12.01 19.82 10.13
C THR A 14 12.50 19.21 8.81
N PRO A 15 13.14 19.98 7.92
CA PRO A 15 13.69 19.42 6.69
C PRO A 15 14.76 18.36 6.96
N ALA A 16 14.81 17.34 6.11
CA ALA A 16 15.90 16.38 6.09
C ALA A 16 17.17 17.02 5.51
N THR A 17 18.34 16.56 5.95
CA THR A 17 19.64 16.87 5.31
C THR A 17 20.19 15.60 4.65
N GLU A 18 21.31 15.67 3.92
CA GLU A 18 21.92 14.46 3.32
C GLU A 18 22.28 13.38 4.35
N THR A 19 22.57 13.79 5.60
CA THR A 19 23.11 12.91 6.63
C THR A 19 22.21 12.71 7.85
N ARG A 20 21.10 13.45 7.97
CA ARG A 20 20.20 13.38 9.13
C ARG A 20 18.74 13.44 8.71
N THR A 21 17.95 12.56 9.31
CA THR A 21 16.49 12.57 9.16
C THR A 21 15.92 13.91 9.64
N GLY A 22 14.96 14.41 8.88
CA GLY A 22 14.07 15.48 9.30
C GLY A 22 12.90 14.92 10.09
N VAL A 23 11.87 15.74 10.27
CA VAL A 23 10.60 15.33 10.87
C VAL A 23 9.46 15.72 9.94
N GLY A 24 8.65 14.74 9.61
CA GLY A 24 7.45 14.86 8.80
C GLY A 24 6.21 14.51 9.60
N ILE A 25 5.07 15.04 9.16
CA ILE A 25 3.75 14.65 9.63
C ILE A 25 2.93 14.23 8.41
N PHE A 26 2.47 12.99 8.42
CA PHE A 26 1.40 12.55 7.52
C PHE A 26 0.05 12.85 8.17
N GLU A 27 -0.79 13.59 7.46
CA GLU A 27 -2.21 13.73 7.74
C GLU A 27 -2.99 12.83 6.80
N TYR A 28 -3.64 11.80 7.36
CA TYR A 28 -4.43 10.83 6.61
C TYR A 28 -5.79 11.45 6.29
N THR A 29 -6.14 11.50 5.00
CA THR A 29 -7.39 12.11 4.54
C THR A 29 -8.44 11.05 4.23
N ASP A 30 -9.69 11.49 4.13
CA ASP A 30 -10.81 10.66 3.69
C ASP A 30 -10.83 10.43 2.17
N ALA A 31 -9.85 11.00 1.44
CA ALA A 31 -9.70 10.73 0.02
C ALA A 31 -9.24 9.29 -0.23
N TYR A 32 -9.58 8.78 -1.41
CA TYR A 32 -9.07 7.52 -1.94
C TYR A 32 -8.53 7.69 -3.36
N THR A 33 -7.74 6.73 -3.78
CA THR A 33 -7.14 6.68 -5.12
C THR A 33 -7.28 5.27 -5.70
N VAL A 34 -7.60 5.17 -6.99
CA VAL A 34 -7.65 3.91 -7.75
C VAL A 34 -7.05 4.12 -9.14
N PHE A 35 -6.57 3.03 -9.75
CA PHE A 35 -6.04 3.00 -11.12
C PHE A 35 -4.93 4.00 -11.46
N HIS A 36 -4.17 4.49 -10.46
CA HIS A 36 -3.17 5.56 -10.63
C HIS A 36 -3.75 6.90 -11.14
N TYR A 37 -5.07 7.10 -11.07
CA TYR A 37 -5.71 8.34 -11.50
C TYR A 37 -5.27 9.54 -10.65
N GLY A 38 -5.18 9.32 -9.33
CA GLY A 38 -5.06 10.37 -8.32
C GLY A 38 -6.25 10.34 -7.38
N ARG A 39 -6.52 11.47 -6.72
CA ARG A 39 -7.69 11.61 -5.84
C ARG A 39 -8.98 11.47 -6.66
N MET A 40 -9.85 10.60 -6.18
CA MET A 40 -11.18 10.35 -6.73
C MET A 40 -12.16 11.45 -6.24
N PRO A 41 -13.30 11.66 -6.92
CA PRO A 41 -14.18 12.78 -6.64
C PRO A 41 -14.81 12.77 -5.24
N ASP A 42 -14.99 11.59 -4.64
CA ASP A 42 -15.65 11.43 -3.35
C ASP A 42 -14.68 11.30 -2.17
N LEU A 43 -15.19 11.63 -0.99
CA LEU A 43 -14.55 11.34 0.29
C LEU A 43 -15.27 10.18 0.98
N ILE A 44 -14.54 9.37 1.72
CA ILE A 44 -15.07 8.29 2.56
C ILE A 44 -14.95 8.73 4.02
N PRO A 45 -16.02 9.27 4.64
CA PRO A 45 -15.98 9.80 6.00
C PRO A 45 -15.31 8.87 7.01
N GLY A 46 -14.30 9.39 7.71
CA GLY A 46 -13.60 8.67 8.78
C GLY A 46 -12.57 7.64 8.30
N LYS A 47 -12.39 7.46 6.99
CA LYS A 47 -11.34 6.60 6.42
C LYS A 47 -9.95 7.01 6.90
N GLY A 48 -9.66 8.32 6.92
CA GLY A 48 -8.34 8.84 7.29
C GLY A 48 -7.97 8.46 8.72
N GLU A 49 -8.89 8.67 9.66
CA GLU A 49 -8.73 8.27 11.07
C GLU A 49 -8.57 6.75 11.20
N ALA A 50 -9.48 5.97 10.60
CA ALA A 50 -9.45 4.51 10.65
C ALA A 50 -8.10 3.92 10.19
N ILE A 51 -7.58 4.40 9.06
CA ILE A 51 -6.30 3.96 8.50
C ILE A 51 -5.13 4.39 9.38
N SER A 52 -5.11 5.64 9.84
CA SER A 52 -4.00 6.15 10.65
C SER A 52 -3.85 5.39 11.98
N ARG A 53 -4.97 4.95 12.57
CA ARG A 53 -4.98 4.14 13.79
C ARG A 53 -4.45 2.74 13.53
N MET A 54 -4.87 2.10 12.42
CA MET A 54 -4.29 0.83 11.99
C MET A 54 -2.78 0.97 11.71
N ALA A 55 -2.34 2.04 11.05
CA ALA A 55 -0.93 2.29 10.79
C ALA A 55 -0.13 2.42 12.09
N ALA A 56 -0.60 3.22 13.06
CA ALA A 56 0.04 3.36 14.36
C ALA A 56 0.12 2.03 15.12
N PHE A 57 -0.95 1.24 15.11
CA PHE A 57 -0.97 -0.10 15.68
C PHE A 57 0.07 -1.03 15.00
N ASN A 58 0.11 -1.02 13.66
CA ASN A 58 1.05 -1.84 12.89
C ASN A 58 2.50 -1.46 13.17
N PHE A 59 2.81 -0.18 13.29
CA PHE A 59 4.16 0.25 13.66
C PHE A 59 4.57 -0.30 15.04
N ALA A 60 3.71 -0.16 16.05
CA ALA A 60 4.00 -0.71 17.38
C ALA A 60 4.19 -2.24 17.35
N LEU A 61 3.36 -2.95 16.57
CA LEU A 61 3.46 -4.40 16.40
C LEU A 61 4.78 -4.81 15.71
N LEU A 62 5.18 -4.08 14.67
CA LEU A 62 6.41 -4.35 13.90
C LEU A 62 7.67 -4.00 14.71
N GLU A 63 7.65 -2.91 15.46
CA GLU A 63 8.75 -2.52 16.36
C GLU A 63 8.94 -3.54 17.48
N ALA A 64 7.85 -4.08 18.04
CA ALA A 64 7.92 -5.18 19.01
C ALA A 64 8.52 -6.46 18.42
N ALA A 65 8.44 -6.64 17.10
CA ALA A 65 9.08 -7.74 16.37
C ALA A 65 10.52 -7.42 15.90
N GLY A 66 11.09 -6.28 16.33
CA GLY A 66 12.46 -5.87 16.01
C GLY A 66 12.63 -5.17 14.66
N VAL A 67 11.53 -4.81 13.98
CA VAL A 67 11.60 -4.06 12.73
C VAL A 67 11.83 -2.58 13.04
N ARG A 68 12.92 -2.01 12.53
CA ARG A 68 13.18 -0.57 12.61
C ARG A 68 12.22 0.18 11.68
N THR A 69 11.55 1.21 12.18
CA THR A 69 10.58 1.99 11.41
C THR A 69 10.88 3.48 11.47
N HIS A 70 10.29 4.25 10.55
CA HIS A 70 10.32 5.71 10.60
C HIS A 70 9.28 6.32 11.56
N PHE A 71 8.45 5.51 12.21
CA PHE A 71 7.36 5.99 13.06
C PHE A 71 7.91 6.65 14.32
N ARG A 72 7.38 7.82 14.69
CA ARG A 72 7.74 8.49 15.94
C ARG A 72 6.59 8.47 16.93
N ARG A 73 5.40 8.88 16.47
CA ARG A 73 4.19 8.89 17.30
C ARG A 73 2.92 9.09 16.48
N PHE A 74 1.82 8.62 17.04
CA PHE A 74 0.48 8.97 16.60
C PHE A 74 0.03 10.30 17.22
N ILE A 75 -0.60 11.15 16.41
CA ILE A 75 -1.21 12.41 16.81
C ILE A 75 -2.68 12.34 16.43
N ALA A 76 -3.55 12.20 17.42
CA ALA A 76 -4.98 12.07 17.20
C ALA A 76 -5.57 13.30 16.48
N PRO A 77 -6.65 13.12 15.68
CA PRO A 77 -7.28 11.84 15.37
C PRO A 77 -6.62 11.09 14.21
N HIS A 78 -5.94 11.75 13.29
CA HIS A 78 -5.60 11.16 11.98
C HIS A 78 -4.20 11.53 11.47
N ARG A 79 -3.24 11.73 12.37
CA ARG A 79 -1.88 12.14 12.00
C ARG A 79 -0.81 11.21 12.58
N ILE A 80 0.26 11.02 11.82
CA ILE A 80 1.47 10.32 12.27
C ILE A 80 2.66 11.22 12.05
N GLU A 81 3.45 11.43 13.11
CA GLU A 81 4.77 12.03 13.02
C GLU A 81 5.80 10.93 12.75
N PHE A 82 6.72 11.19 11.81
CA PHE A 82 7.69 10.23 11.34
C PHE A 82 9.04 10.88 11.00
N ASP A 83 10.10 10.09 10.99
CA ASP A 83 11.43 10.49 10.55
C ASP A 83 11.46 10.68 9.04
N LEU A 84 11.69 11.91 8.59
CA LEU A 84 11.64 12.29 7.18
C LEU A 84 12.99 12.10 6.50
N ALA A 85 13.02 11.35 5.40
CA ALA A 85 14.20 11.20 4.54
C ALA A 85 14.08 12.02 3.25
N HIS A 86 15.20 12.17 2.55
CA HIS A 86 15.24 12.78 1.23
C HIS A 86 14.54 11.91 0.19
N LEU A 87 13.76 12.52 -0.70
CA LEU A 87 13.19 11.83 -1.87
C LEU A 87 14.14 12.09 -3.06
N PRO A 88 14.80 11.06 -3.63
CA PRO A 88 15.70 11.27 -4.76
C PRO A 88 14.95 11.84 -5.96
N ALA A 89 15.60 12.71 -6.72
CA ALA A 89 15.05 13.22 -7.96
C ALA A 89 15.17 12.14 -9.07
N PRO A 90 14.23 12.06 -10.04
CA PRO A 90 14.25 11.00 -11.05
C PRO A 90 15.54 10.92 -11.87
N ASP A 91 16.19 12.06 -12.13
CA ASP A 91 17.46 12.19 -12.85
C ASP A 91 18.69 11.79 -12.01
N THR A 92 18.51 11.54 -10.72
CA THR A 92 19.55 11.06 -9.80
C THR A 92 19.54 9.55 -9.60
N LEU A 93 18.76 8.81 -10.41
CA LEU A 93 18.68 7.35 -10.38
C LEU A 93 19.61 6.70 -11.41
N PRO A 94 20.22 5.54 -11.11
CA PRO A 94 20.18 4.79 -9.84
C PRO A 94 20.80 5.55 -8.66
N LEU A 95 20.39 5.20 -7.44
CA LEU A 95 21.05 5.76 -6.25
C LEU A 95 22.54 5.37 -6.23
N PRO A 96 23.44 6.30 -5.84
CA PRO A 96 24.85 5.98 -5.70
C PRO A 96 25.07 5.01 -4.52
N PRO A 97 26.04 4.08 -4.62
CA PRO A 97 26.41 3.22 -3.50
C PRO A 97 26.73 4.03 -2.24
N GLY A 98 26.17 3.60 -1.11
CA GLY A 98 26.34 4.30 0.17
C GLY A 98 25.49 5.56 0.33
N ALA A 99 24.47 5.77 -0.51
CA ALA A 99 23.43 6.78 -0.29
C ALA A 99 22.83 6.64 1.12
N ARG A 100 22.61 7.76 1.80
CA ARG A 100 22.12 7.82 3.18
C ARG A 100 20.91 8.74 3.26
N ASN A 101 20.14 8.55 4.33
CA ASN A 101 18.95 9.34 4.64
C ASN A 101 18.01 9.56 3.42
N THR A 102 17.75 8.50 2.67
CA THR A 102 17.09 8.57 1.36
C THR A 102 15.99 7.52 1.28
N LEU A 103 14.81 7.91 0.76
CA LEU A 103 13.75 6.97 0.40
C LEU A 103 14.19 6.12 -0.79
N ILE A 104 14.08 4.80 -0.64
CA ILE A 104 14.40 3.87 -1.70
C ILE A 104 13.41 4.06 -2.86
N PRO A 105 13.87 4.20 -4.11
CA PRO A 105 13.02 4.53 -5.28
C PRO A 105 12.24 3.32 -5.82
N VAL A 106 12.12 2.26 -5.01
CA VAL A 106 11.49 0.98 -5.34
C VAL A 106 10.55 0.61 -4.19
N GLN A 107 9.33 0.23 -4.55
CA GLN A 107 8.38 -0.39 -3.63
C GLN A 107 8.54 -1.91 -3.68
N VAL A 108 8.47 -2.53 -2.51
CA VAL A 108 8.53 -3.99 -2.36
C VAL A 108 7.12 -4.51 -2.17
N LEU A 109 6.66 -5.38 -3.07
CA LEU A 109 5.35 -6.00 -3.00
C LEU A 109 5.51 -7.43 -2.51
N VAL A 110 4.75 -7.82 -1.49
CA VAL A 110 4.71 -9.20 -1.00
C VAL A 110 3.33 -9.78 -1.23
N ARG A 111 3.26 -11.01 -1.75
CA ARG A 111 2.01 -11.73 -1.97
C ARG A 111 2.04 -13.05 -1.24
N THR A 112 1.16 -13.20 -0.27
CA THR A 112 0.90 -14.46 0.43
C THR A 112 -0.20 -15.24 -0.28
N GLU A 113 -1.16 -14.54 -0.89
CA GLU A 113 -2.28 -15.12 -1.60
C GLU A 113 -2.60 -14.30 -2.87
N LEU A 114 -3.23 -14.93 -3.86
CA LEU A 114 -3.55 -14.29 -5.14
C LEU A 114 -5.08 -14.16 -5.34
N PRO A 115 -5.76 -13.25 -4.61
CA PRO A 115 -7.21 -13.06 -4.75
C PRO A 115 -7.56 -12.47 -6.13
N GLN A 116 -8.86 -12.46 -6.43
CA GLN A 116 -9.39 -11.75 -7.59
C GLN A 116 -8.91 -10.29 -7.58
N GLY A 117 -8.56 -9.77 -8.76
CA GLY A 117 -7.97 -8.44 -8.91
C GLY A 117 -6.45 -8.39 -8.68
N SER A 118 -5.79 -9.46 -8.25
CA SER A 118 -4.32 -9.54 -8.27
C SER A 118 -3.77 -9.31 -9.68
N SER A 119 -2.80 -8.40 -9.78
CA SER A 119 -2.16 -8.07 -11.07
C SER A 119 -1.39 -9.27 -11.64
N VAL A 120 -0.98 -10.22 -10.79
CA VAL A 120 -0.30 -11.47 -11.19
C VAL A 120 -1.16 -12.26 -12.17
N HIS A 121 -2.46 -12.45 -11.88
CA HIS A 121 -3.38 -13.19 -12.75
C HIS A 121 -3.43 -12.60 -14.16
N ARG A 122 -3.59 -11.27 -14.24
CA ARG A 122 -3.60 -10.57 -15.54
C ARG A 122 -2.25 -10.69 -16.25
N ARG A 123 -1.13 -10.50 -15.54
CA ARG A 123 0.21 -10.54 -16.15
C ARG A 123 0.54 -11.93 -16.69
N LEU A 124 0.20 -12.99 -15.93
CA LEU A 124 0.29 -14.38 -16.39
C LEU A 124 -0.59 -14.61 -17.63
N ALA A 125 -1.85 -14.17 -17.62
CA ALA A 125 -2.77 -14.32 -18.75
C ALA A 125 -2.29 -13.61 -20.03
N THR A 126 -1.65 -12.43 -19.89
CA THR A 126 -1.08 -11.68 -21.02
C THR A 126 0.33 -12.12 -21.44
N GLY A 127 0.95 -13.05 -20.70
CA GLY A 127 2.34 -13.48 -20.94
C GLY A 127 3.42 -12.46 -20.56
N THR A 128 3.07 -11.37 -19.87
CA THR A 128 4.04 -10.37 -19.36
C THR A 128 4.72 -10.81 -18.06
N LEU A 129 4.27 -11.91 -17.47
CA LEU A 129 4.89 -12.64 -16.37
C LEU A 129 4.76 -14.13 -16.70
N THR A 130 5.81 -14.90 -16.47
CA THR A 130 5.75 -16.37 -16.51
C THR A 130 5.66 -16.94 -15.09
N PRO A 131 5.10 -18.16 -14.89
CA PRO A 131 5.11 -18.80 -13.57
C PRO A 131 6.53 -18.91 -12.99
N ALA A 132 7.52 -19.27 -13.80
CA ALA A 132 8.91 -19.39 -13.36
C ALA A 132 9.49 -18.06 -12.86
N GLN A 133 9.23 -16.95 -13.56
CA GLN A 133 9.63 -15.60 -13.09
C GLN A 133 8.95 -15.21 -11.77
N ALA A 134 7.73 -15.69 -11.53
CA ALA A 134 7.00 -15.50 -10.28
C ALA A 134 7.38 -16.53 -9.20
N GLY A 135 8.36 -17.41 -9.44
CA GLY A 135 8.71 -18.49 -8.51
C GLY A 135 7.61 -19.55 -8.32
N LEU A 136 6.67 -19.65 -9.26
CA LEU A 136 5.54 -20.56 -9.24
C LEU A 136 5.80 -21.79 -10.13
N SER A 137 5.38 -22.97 -9.68
CA SER A 137 5.49 -24.22 -10.45
C SER A 137 4.40 -24.39 -11.52
N SER A 138 3.29 -23.66 -11.39
CA SER A 138 2.11 -23.76 -12.25
C SER A 138 1.33 -22.45 -12.24
N LEU A 139 0.33 -22.33 -13.12
CA LEU A 139 -0.63 -21.22 -13.06
C LEU A 139 -1.46 -21.34 -11.77
N PRO A 140 -1.46 -20.32 -10.90
CA PRO A 140 -2.18 -20.37 -9.64
C PRO A 140 -3.67 -20.13 -9.84
N ALA A 141 -4.50 -20.76 -9.03
CA ALA A 141 -5.94 -20.50 -8.99
C ALA A 141 -6.24 -19.13 -8.34
N VAL A 142 -7.42 -18.58 -8.62
CA VAL A 142 -7.91 -17.37 -7.94
C VAL A 142 -8.13 -17.67 -6.47
N GLY A 143 -7.52 -16.87 -5.59
CA GLY A 143 -7.57 -17.02 -4.14
C GLY A 143 -6.57 -18.03 -3.56
N GLU A 144 -5.71 -18.64 -4.40
CA GLU A 144 -4.68 -19.59 -3.96
C GLU A 144 -3.71 -18.94 -2.97
N GLU A 145 -3.48 -19.65 -1.86
CA GLU A 145 -2.42 -19.35 -0.90
C GLU A 145 -1.10 -19.92 -1.39
N LEU A 146 -0.08 -19.08 -1.44
CA LEU A 146 1.23 -19.46 -1.97
C LEU A 146 2.04 -20.18 -0.90
N LYS A 147 2.67 -21.30 -1.28
CA LYS A 147 3.57 -22.06 -0.39
C LYS A 147 4.72 -21.22 0.17
N LYS A 148 5.17 -20.23 -0.61
CA LYS A 148 6.14 -19.21 -0.21
C LYS A 148 5.63 -17.87 -0.72
N PRO A 149 5.67 -16.81 0.10
CA PRO A 149 5.28 -15.49 -0.37
C PRO A 149 6.12 -15.07 -1.58
N LEU A 150 5.44 -14.55 -2.61
CA LEU A 150 6.08 -13.95 -3.77
C LEU A 150 6.50 -12.52 -3.43
N VAL A 151 7.78 -12.19 -3.63
CA VAL A 151 8.30 -10.82 -3.53
C VAL A 151 8.51 -10.26 -4.92
N GLU A 152 7.94 -9.09 -5.19
CA GLU A 152 8.11 -8.34 -6.43
C GLU A 152 8.58 -6.92 -6.15
N PHE A 153 9.21 -6.31 -7.15
CA PHE A 153 9.67 -4.94 -7.08
C PHE A 153 8.96 -4.10 -8.14
N ALA A 154 8.67 -2.85 -7.80
CA ALA A 154 8.24 -1.89 -8.79
C ALA A 154 8.79 -0.49 -8.52
N THR A 155 8.95 0.30 -9.58
CA THR A 155 9.41 1.69 -9.50
C THR A 155 8.39 2.58 -8.78
N MET A 156 8.85 3.68 -8.17
CA MET A 156 7.99 4.61 -7.41
C MET A 156 7.82 6.00 -8.03
N LEU A 157 8.75 6.43 -8.89
CA LEU A 157 8.80 7.81 -9.38
C LEU A 157 8.17 8.01 -10.76
N ASP A 158 7.75 6.92 -11.40
CA ASP A 158 7.09 6.95 -12.71
C ASP A 158 5.63 7.39 -12.62
N ASN A 159 5.04 7.80 -13.75
CA ASN A 159 3.61 8.07 -13.83
C ASN A 159 2.76 6.83 -13.53
N VAL A 160 3.31 5.64 -13.83
CA VAL A 160 2.78 4.32 -13.48
C VAL A 160 3.95 3.43 -13.12
N ASN A 161 3.85 2.77 -11.97
CA ASN A 161 4.88 1.87 -11.46
C ASN A 161 5.15 0.74 -12.46
N GLN A 162 6.43 0.52 -12.78
CA GLN A 162 6.91 -0.55 -13.64
C GLN A 162 7.41 -1.70 -12.77
N TYR A 163 7.01 -2.93 -13.08
CA TYR A 163 7.57 -4.11 -12.41
C TYR A 163 8.98 -4.37 -12.95
N ILE A 164 9.92 -4.60 -12.05
CA ILE A 164 11.33 -4.83 -12.33
C ILE A 164 11.79 -6.12 -11.67
N ASP A 165 12.86 -6.72 -12.18
CA ASP A 165 13.46 -7.90 -11.55
C ASP A 165 14.34 -7.50 -10.36
N THR A 166 14.80 -8.51 -9.62
CA THR A 166 15.61 -8.33 -8.41
C THR A 166 16.94 -7.63 -8.70
N ALA A 167 17.59 -7.92 -9.82
CA ALA A 167 18.89 -7.34 -10.16
C ALA A 167 18.74 -5.84 -10.49
N GLU A 168 17.69 -5.50 -11.24
CA GLU A 168 17.36 -4.10 -11.55
C GLU A 168 16.91 -3.34 -10.30
N ALA A 169 16.14 -3.98 -9.41
CA ALA A 169 15.78 -3.38 -8.12
C ALA A 169 17.03 -3.04 -7.31
N GLN A 170 17.92 -4.01 -7.08
CA GLN A 170 19.17 -3.79 -6.34
C GLN A 170 19.99 -2.66 -6.97
N ARG A 171 20.15 -2.68 -8.30
CA ARG A 171 20.83 -1.62 -9.06
C ARG A 171 20.21 -0.25 -8.81
N LEU A 172 18.89 -0.09 -8.94
CA LEU A 172 18.18 1.18 -8.73
C LEU A 172 18.30 1.71 -7.29
N THR A 173 18.28 0.80 -6.31
CA THR A 173 18.39 1.16 -4.89
C THR A 173 19.82 1.54 -4.47
N GLY A 174 20.85 1.13 -5.21
CA GLY A 174 22.24 1.35 -4.83
C GLY A 174 22.68 0.61 -3.56
N LEU A 175 21.86 -0.33 -3.07
CA LEU A 175 22.17 -1.17 -1.92
C LEU A 175 23.24 -2.20 -2.28
N ASP A 176 24.19 -2.43 -1.37
CA ASP A 176 25.09 -3.58 -1.47
C ASP A 176 24.36 -4.90 -1.18
N ASP A 177 25.07 -6.02 -1.31
CA ASP A 177 24.48 -7.36 -1.15
C ASP A 177 23.93 -7.60 0.26
N ASP A 178 24.61 -7.10 1.28
CA ASP A 178 24.20 -7.27 2.69
C ASP A 178 22.95 -6.42 2.97
N GLN A 179 22.94 -5.16 2.55
CA GLN A 179 21.77 -4.28 2.70
C GLN A 179 20.56 -4.79 1.90
N PHE A 180 20.77 -5.32 0.70
CA PHE A 180 19.68 -5.87 -0.10
C PHE A 180 19.12 -7.16 0.50
N HIS A 181 19.98 -7.99 1.11
CA HIS A 181 19.55 -9.13 1.91
C HIS A 181 18.74 -8.69 3.14
N ASP A 182 19.20 -7.70 3.89
CA ASP A 182 18.47 -7.12 5.02
C ASP A 182 17.09 -6.58 4.62
N LEU A 183 16.96 -6.01 3.41
CA LEU A 183 15.70 -5.57 2.84
C LEU A 183 14.72 -6.74 2.65
N LEU A 184 15.21 -7.87 2.10
CA LEU A 184 14.42 -9.07 1.90
C LEU A 184 14.00 -9.72 3.23
N ASP A 185 14.92 -9.80 4.19
CA ASP A 185 14.65 -10.37 5.52
C ASP A 185 13.67 -9.51 6.33
N THR A 186 13.82 -8.20 6.27
CA THR A 186 12.87 -7.26 6.88
C THR A 186 11.50 -7.39 6.21
N THR A 187 11.46 -7.48 4.87
CA THR A 187 10.23 -7.69 4.10
C THR A 187 9.52 -8.99 4.53
N ALA A 188 10.25 -10.10 4.66
CA ALA A 188 9.70 -11.37 5.11
C ALA A 188 9.17 -11.29 6.54
N THR A 189 9.89 -10.61 7.44
CA THR A 189 9.47 -10.38 8.82
C THR A 189 8.18 -9.56 8.90
N VAL A 190 8.11 -8.44 8.17
CA VAL A 190 6.91 -7.59 8.11
C VAL A 190 5.71 -8.38 7.61
N ASN A 191 5.86 -9.12 6.49
CA ASN A 191 4.78 -9.92 5.95
C ASN A 191 4.30 -10.99 6.95
N ARG A 192 5.23 -11.68 7.63
CA ARG A 192 4.90 -12.70 8.62
C ARG A 192 4.11 -12.11 9.79
N VAL A 193 4.58 -11.00 10.37
CA VAL A 193 3.95 -10.36 11.54
C VAL A 193 2.54 -9.87 11.21
N LEU A 194 2.36 -9.19 10.07
CA LEU A 194 1.05 -8.70 9.64
C LEU A 194 0.09 -9.82 9.27
N THR A 195 0.59 -10.88 8.61
CA THR A 195 -0.22 -12.06 8.25
C THR A 195 -0.68 -12.81 9.48
N GLU A 196 0.20 -13.01 10.46
CA GLU A 196 -0.16 -13.67 11.72
C GLU A 196 -1.21 -12.84 12.48
N HIS A 197 -1.00 -11.53 12.62
CA HIS A 197 -1.99 -10.67 13.26
C HIS A 197 -3.34 -10.71 12.57
N ALA A 198 -3.37 -10.63 11.23
CA ALA A 198 -4.59 -10.76 10.45
C ALA A 198 -5.35 -12.05 10.79
N ARG A 199 -4.65 -13.20 10.88
CA ARG A 199 -5.27 -14.48 11.27
C ARG A 199 -5.89 -14.41 12.66
N THR A 200 -5.25 -13.77 13.64
CA THR A 200 -5.78 -13.68 15.01
C THR A 200 -7.10 -12.93 15.09
N VAL A 201 -7.37 -12.02 14.15
CA VAL A 201 -8.61 -11.23 14.07
C VAL A 201 -9.57 -11.73 12.99
N GLY A 202 -9.34 -12.93 12.45
CA GLY A 202 -10.22 -13.56 11.45
C GLY A 202 -10.10 -12.99 10.03
N LEU A 203 -9.01 -12.27 9.73
CA LEU A 203 -8.72 -11.72 8.41
C LEU A 203 -7.67 -12.56 7.67
N ARG A 204 -7.73 -12.52 6.35
CA ARG A 204 -6.66 -12.97 5.46
C ARG A 204 -5.88 -11.75 4.97
N HIS A 205 -4.55 -11.80 5.09
CA HIS A 205 -3.64 -10.81 4.52
C HIS A 205 -3.05 -11.36 3.22
N CYS A 206 -3.62 -10.95 2.09
CA CYS A 206 -3.30 -11.54 0.79
C CYS A 206 -2.02 -10.99 0.19
N ASP A 207 -1.87 -9.66 0.19
CA ASP A 207 -0.70 -8.98 -0.34
C ASP A 207 -0.50 -7.62 0.34
N GLY A 208 0.70 -7.07 0.25
CA GLY A 208 1.10 -5.79 0.83
C GLY A 208 2.19 -5.08 0.05
N LYS A 209 2.23 -3.76 0.16
CA LYS A 209 3.26 -2.87 -0.40
C LYS A 209 4.07 -2.26 0.75
N LEU A 210 5.39 -2.38 0.68
CA LEU A 210 6.33 -1.81 1.62
C LEU A 210 7.21 -0.78 0.92
N GLU A 211 7.55 0.28 1.66
CA GLU A 211 8.53 1.28 1.25
C GLU A 211 9.61 1.35 2.34
N PHE A 212 10.84 1.66 1.93
CA PHE A 212 11.99 1.65 2.81
C PHE A 212 12.80 2.94 2.67
N VAL A 213 13.46 3.31 3.75
CA VAL A 213 14.43 4.41 3.81
C VAL A 213 15.78 3.82 4.19
N VAL A 214 16.84 4.24 3.51
CA VAL A 214 18.20 4.09 4.04
C VAL A 214 18.43 5.22 5.03
N ALA A 215 18.66 4.89 6.29
CA ALA A 215 18.87 5.85 7.37
C ALA A 215 20.24 6.55 7.25
N GLY A 216 20.48 7.56 8.10
CA GLY A 216 21.78 8.26 8.16
C GLY A 216 22.94 7.32 8.51
N ASP A 217 22.70 6.32 9.36
CA ASP A 217 23.70 5.30 9.72
C ASP A 217 23.90 4.22 8.63
N GLY A 218 23.06 4.21 7.58
CA GLY A 218 23.11 3.25 6.47
C GLY A 218 22.23 2.01 6.68
N GLY A 219 21.60 1.86 7.85
CA GLY A 219 20.62 0.80 8.10
C GLY A 219 19.28 1.09 7.44
N LEU A 220 18.47 0.06 7.25
CA LEU A 220 17.14 0.18 6.67
C LEU A 220 16.08 0.54 7.72
N MET A 221 15.12 1.37 7.32
CA MET A 221 13.92 1.69 8.09
C MET A 221 12.69 1.44 7.24
N LEU A 222 11.72 0.72 7.78
CA LEU A 222 10.41 0.56 7.16
C LEU A 222 9.66 1.90 7.21
N ALA A 223 9.14 2.32 6.07
CA ALA A 223 8.47 3.59 5.87
C ALA A 223 7.00 3.42 5.46
N ASP A 224 6.37 4.55 5.17
CA ASP A 224 4.99 4.67 4.71
C ASP A 224 3.91 4.21 5.71
N SER A 225 3.05 3.25 5.35
CA SER A 225 1.87 2.81 6.15
C SER A 225 1.59 1.31 5.97
N PRO A 226 2.55 0.42 6.32
CA PRO A 226 2.48 -1.01 6.03
C PRO A 226 1.27 -1.68 6.70
N GLY A 227 0.66 -2.64 6.02
CA GLY A 227 -0.45 -3.44 6.55
C GLY A 227 -1.81 -2.74 6.64
N THR A 228 -1.91 -1.48 6.19
CA THR A 228 -3.19 -0.78 6.14
C THR A 228 -4.00 -1.18 4.89
N PRO A 229 -5.35 -1.05 4.89
CA PRO A 229 -6.19 -1.40 3.73
C PRO A 229 -5.95 -0.56 2.46
N ASP A 230 -5.17 0.51 2.58
CA ASP A 230 -4.71 1.34 1.47
C ASP A 230 -3.45 0.77 0.79
N GLU A 231 -2.63 0.02 1.55
CA GLU A 231 -1.33 -0.55 1.15
C GLU A 231 -1.32 -2.09 1.15
N SER A 232 -2.42 -2.73 1.52
CA SER A 232 -2.55 -4.18 1.62
C SER A 232 -3.96 -4.64 1.24
N ARG A 233 -4.07 -5.88 0.74
CA ARG A 233 -5.36 -6.54 0.54
C ARG A 233 -5.69 -7.42 1.74
N LEU A 234 -6.72 -7.01 2.46
CA LEU A 234 -7.30 -7.73 3.57
C LEU A 234 -8.66 -8.31 3.15
N LEU A 235 -8.93 -9.57 3.49
CA LEU A 235 -10.21 -10.22 3.22
C LEU A 235 -10.82 -10.75 4.53
N TYR A 236 -12.12 -10.53 4.68
CA TYR A 236 -12.95 -11.12 5.73
C TYR A 236 -14.05 -11.94 5.06
N ASP A 237 -14.12 -13.25 5.35
CA ASP A 237 -15.08 -14.18 4.72
C ASP A 237 -15.16 -14.06 3.19
N GLY A 238 -14.01 -13.88 2.54
CA GLY A 238 -13.90 -13.74 1.09
C GLY A 238 -14.19 -12.33 0.53
N VAL A 239 -14.64 -11.39 1.38
CA VAL A 239 -14.93 -10.01 0.99
C VAL A 239 -13.72 -9.12 1.23
N HIS A 240 -13.35 -8.32 0.22
CA HIS A 240 -12.27 -7.34 0.36
C HIS A 240 -12.62 -6.24 1.37
N CYS A 241 -11.64 -5.87 2.20
CA CYS A 241 -11.76 -4.84 3.23
C CYS A 241 -10.86 -3.64 2.91
N GLY A 242 -11.18 -2.86 1.87
CA GLY A 242 -10.37 -1.69 1.49
C GLY A 242 -10.56 -1.23 0.04
N LYS A 243 -9.52 -0.62 -0.55
CA LYS A 243 -9.57 -0.01 -1.89
C LYS A 243 -10.03 -0.95 -3.02
N GLN A 244 -9.88 -2.27 -2.85
CA GLN A 244 -10.31 -3.22 -3.88
C GLN A 244 -11.83 -3.22 -4.08
N VAL A 245 -12.63 -2.93 -3.05
CA VAL A 245 -14.08 -2.76 -3.16
C VAL A 245 -14.43 -1.63 -4.13
N LEU A 246 -13.75 -0.49 -3.97
CA LEU A 246 -13.91 0.68 -4.84
C LEU A 246 -13.51 0.34 -6.29
N ARG A 247 -12.38 -0.36 -6.47
CA ARG A 247 -11.91 -0.79 -7.80
C ARG A 247 -12.93 -1.69 -8.50
N ASN A 248 -13.48 -2.66 -7.78
CA ASN A 248 -14.47 -3.59 -8.33
C ASN A 248 -15.70 -2.82 -8.82
N TRP A 249 -16.26 -1.93 -7.98
CA TRP A 249 -17.40 -1.11 -8.39
C TRP A 249 -17.16 -0.32 -9.68
N TYR A 250 -16.02 0.38 -9.80
CA TYR A 250 -15.69 1.13 -11.02
C TYR A 250 -15.53 0.23 -12.25
N VAL A 251 -14.96 -0.96 -12.10
CA VAL A 251 -14.77 -1.91 -13.22
C VAL A 251 -16.10 -2.51 -13.63
N ASP A 252 -16.88 -3.01 -12.68
CA ASP A 252 -18.13 -3.74 -12.93
C ASP A 252 -19.22 -2.84 -13.53
N ASN A 253 -19.13 -1.53 -13.28
CA ASN A 253 -20.03 -0.52 -13.85
C ASN A 253 -19.45 0.22 -15.08
N GLY A 254 -18.29 -0.20 -15.59
CA GLY A 254 -17.70 0.41 -16.80
C GLY A 254 -17.19 1.85 -16.62
N HIS A 255 -16.88 2.26 -15.39
CA HIS A 255 -16.42 3.60 -15.02
C HIS A 255 -14.92 3.70 -14.75
N ALA A 256 -14.15 2.62 -14.95
CA ALA A 256 -12.70 2.62 -14.77
C ALA A 256 -12.01 3.51 -15.83
N VAL A 257 -11.29 4.54 -15.39
CA VAL A 257 -10.48 5.40 -16.28
C VAL A 257 -9.26 4.61 -16.77
N PRO A 258 -9.02 4.49 -18.10
CA PRO A 258 -7.92 3.70 -18.65
C PRO A 258 -6.58 4.46 -18.59
N VAL A 259 -6.11 4.78 -17.38
CA VAL A 259 -4.92 5.63 -17.14
C VAL A 259 -3.68 5.12 -17.88
N ASN A 260 -3.44 3.81 -17.89
CA ASN A 260 -2.29 3.24 -18.59
C ASN A 260 -2.32 3.51 -20.10
N GLN A 261 -3.50 3.42 -20.72
CA GLN A 261 -3.67 3.70 -22.14
C GLN A 261 -3.47 5.20 -22.42
N LEU A 262 -4.08 6.07 -21.61
CA LEU A 262 -3.95 7.53 -21.75
C LEU A 262 -2.49 7.98 -21.65
N ILE A 263 -1.71 7.36 -20.75
CA ILE A 263 -0.27 7.63 -20.63
C ILE A 263 0.49 7.12 -21.85
N ALA A 264 0.22 5.89 -22.31
CA ALA A 264 0.86 5.32 -23.50
C ALA A 264 0.59 6.14 -24.77
N GLU A 265 -0.60 6.75 -24.88
CA GLU A 265 -1.00 7.63 -25.96
C GLU A 265 -0.51 9.08 -25.80
N GLY A 266 0.19 9.39 -24.70
CA GLY A 266 0.70 10.74 -24.43
C GLY A 266 -0.38 11.78 -24.13
N VAL A 267 -1.58 11.35 -23.73
CA VAL A 267 -2.70 12.25 -23.42
C VAL A 267 -2.38 13.05 -22.15
N PRO A 268 -2.34 14.40 -22.21
CA PRO A 268 -2.10 15.22 -21.03
C PRO A 268 -3.15 15.00 -19.94
N ARG A 269 -2.74 15.01 -18.66
CA ARG A 269 -3.63 14.75 -17.51
C ARG A 269 -4.88 15.62 -17.45
N HIS A 270 -4.78 16.90 -17.79
CA HIS A 270 -5.92 17.82 -17.80
C HIS A 270 -6.98 17.47 -18.86
N ARG A 271 -6.67 16.53 -19.77
CA ARG A 271 -7.61 15.97 -20.77
C ARG A 271 -8.12 14.58 -20.40
N TRP A 272 -7.70 14.00 -19.28
CA TRP A 272 -8.20 12.70 -18.85
C TRP A 272 -9.69 12.81 -18.50
N PRO A 273 -10.49 11.73 -18.72
CA PRO A 273 -11.87 11.68 -18.26
C PRO A 273 -11.96 11.96 -16.76
N THR A 274 -12.98 12.72 -16.35
CA THR A 274 -13.28 12.90 -14.93
C THR A 274 -13.95 11.64 -14.39
N PRO A 275 -13.48 11.06 -13.27
CA PRO A 275 -14.07 9.84 -12.72
C PRO A 275 -15.50 10.07 -12.29
N THR A 276 -16.33 9.06 -12.48
CA THR A 276 -17.72 9.07 -12.02
C THR A 276 -17.76 9.07 -10.48
N PRO A 277 -18.57 9.92 -9.85
CA PRO A 277 -18.82 9.83 -8.41
C PRO A 277 -19.46 8.50 -8.03
N LEU A 278 -19.15 8.02 -6.82
CA LEU A 278 -19.79 6.85 -6.25
C LEU A 278 -21.27 7.13 -5.92
N PRO A 279 -22.13 6.10 -5.95
CA PRO A 279 -23.49 6.20 -5.47
C PRO A 279 -23.52 6.63 -4.00
N GLY A 280 -24.50 7.47 -3.63
CA GLY A 280 -24.58 8.05 -2.29
C GLY A 280 -24.72 7.01 -1.16
N ASP A 281 -25.31 5.86 -1.46
CA ASP A 281 -25.45 4.71 -0.55
C ASP A 281 -24.15 3.88 -0.39
N PHE A 282 -23.21 4.03 -1.32
CA PHE A 282 -21.91 3.34 -1.27
C PHE A 282 -20.97 3.95 -0.22
N LEU A 283 -21.02 5.28 -0.02
CA LEU A 283 -20.11 5.99 0.88
C LEU A 283 -20.30 5.62 2.36
N PRO A 284 -21.53 5.52 2.90
CA PRO A 284 -21.75 5.03 4.26
C PRO A 284 -21.25 3.59 4.45
N VAL A 285 -21.50 2.70 3.49
CA VAL A 285 -21.04 1.30 3.55
C VAL A 285 -19.51 1.22 3.61
N MET A 286 -18.82 2.03 2.80
CA MET A 286 -17.35 2.10 2.86
C MET A 286 -16.85 2.72 4.16
N SER A 287 -17.53 3.73 4.69
CA SER A 287 -17.17 4.35 5.98
C SER A 287 -17.27 3.33 7.11
N ASP A 288 -18.38 2.60 7.18
CA ASP A 288 -18.58 1.50 8.13
C ASP A 288 -17.52 0.42 7.96
N LEU A 289 -17.16 0.05 6.72
CA LEU A 289 -16.12 -0.93 6.45
C LEU A 289 -14.76 -0.52 7.02
N TYR A 290 -14.29 0.70 6.75
CA TYR A 290 -12.99 1.17 7.26
C TYR A 290 -12.99 1.26 8.79
N GLN A 291 -14.07 1.79 9.39
CA GLN A 291 -14.19 1.90 10.84
C GLN A 291 -14.23 0.51 11.49
N SER A 292 -15.11 -0.38 11.02
CA SER A 292 -15.24 -1.75 11.55
C SER A 292 -13.93 -2.55 11.40
N LEU A 293 -13.23 -2.38 10.27
CA LEU A 293 -11.93 -2.98 10.05
C LEU A 293 -10.90 -2.46 11.05
N SER A 294 -10.85 -1.14 11.28
CA SER A 294 -9.92 -0.51 12.23
C SER A 294 -10.18 -1.01 13.65
N GLU A 295 -11.44 -1.05 14.10
CA GLU A 295 -11.79 -1.56 15.43
C GLU A 295 -11.48 -3.05 15.59
N THR A 296 -11.75 -3.86 14.56
CA THR A 296 -11.44 -5.30 14.58
C THR A 296 -9.94 -5.55 14.59
N TRP A 297 -9.20 -4.78 13.80
CA TRP A 297 -7.75 -4.91 13.68
C TRP A 297 -7.00 -4.46 14.93
N THR A 298 -7.44 -3.36 15.55
CA THR A 298 -6.76 -2.76 16.71
C THR A 298 -7.31 -3.23 18.05
N GLY A 299 -8.52 -3.83 18.05
CA GLY A 299 -9.26 -4.17 19.26
C GLY A 299 -9.89 -2.97 19.98
N GLU A 300 -9.77 -1.76 19.44
CA GLU A 300 -10.24 -0.53 20.09
C GLU A 300 -11.56 -0.03 19.47
N ARG A 301 -12.65 -0.10 20.26
CA ARG A 301 -13.95 0.48 19.88
C ARG A 301 -13.94 2.00 19.99
N ARG A 302 -14.39 2.69 18.95
CA ARG A 302 -14.37 4.16 18.84
C ARG A 302 -15.59 4.74 18.14
N TRP A 303 -16.10 4.04 17.14
CA TRP A 303 -17.25 4.44 16.35
C TRP A 303 -18.46 3.61 16.76
N ASN A 304 -19.64 4.12 16.44
CA ASN A 304 -20.87 3.34 16.51
C ASN A 304 -21.09 2.57 15.19
N ALA A 305 -19.99 2.06 14.62
CA ALA A 305 -20.00 1.28 13.39
C ALA A 305 -20.51 -0.15 13.67
N PRO A 306 -21.08 -0.84 12.67
CA PRO A 306 -21.36 -2.26 12.77
C PRO A 306 -20.10 -3.08 13.11
N ASN A 307 -20.26 -4.38 13.40
CA ASN A 307 -19.09 -5.25 13.43
C ASN A 307 -18.61 -5.55 11.99
N LEU A 308 -17.38 -6.06 11.85
CA LEU A 308 -16.79 -6.30 10.53
C LEU A 308 -17.62 -7.26 9.66
N GLN A 309 -18.23 -8.28 10.26
CA GLN A 309 -19.13 -9.20 9.54
C GLN A 309 -20.33 -8.50 8.92
N ALA A 310 -21.01 -7.63 9.67
CA ALA A 310 -22.15 -6.88 9.15
C ALA A 310 -21.71 -5.83 8.12
N ALA A 311 -20.54 -5.20 8.30
CA ALA A 311 -19.97 -4.27 7.34
C ALA A 311 -19.62 -4.96 6.01
N THR A 312 -18.97 -6.12 6.03
CA THR A 312 -18.65 -6.88 4.81
C THR A 312 -19.89 -7.44 4.12
N ALA A 313 -20.91 -7.85 4.88
CA ALA A 313 -22.20 -8.22 4.31
C ALA A 313 -22.89 -7.05 3.61
N ALA A 314 -22.74 -5.82 4.12
CA ALA A 314 -23.24 -4.62 3.45
C ALA A 314 -22.46 -4.33 2.15
N VAL A 315 -21.14 -4.53 2.16
CA VAL A 315 -20.29 -4.43 0.96
C VAL A 315 -20.72 -5.41 -0.13
N ALA A 316 -20.95 -6.69 0.23
CA ALA A 316 -21.41 -7.69 -0.73
C ALA A 316 -22.72 -7.27 -1.43
N ARG A 317 -23.69 -6.77 -0.64
CA ARG A 317 -24.97 -6.28 -1.17
C ARG A 317 -24.82 -5.12 -2.16
N VAL A 318 -23.96 -4.13 -1.88
CA VAL A 318 -23.76 -2.98 -2.79
C VAL A 318 -22.94 -3.31 -4.05
N LEU A 319 -22.19 -4.43 -4.02
CA LEU A 319 -21.52 -4.97 -5.21
C LEU A 319 -22.42 -5.94 -6.01
N GLY A 320 -23.63 -6.25 -5.52
CA GLY A 320 -24.54 -7.20 -6.18
C GLY A 320 -24.15 -8.67 -6.01
N HIS A 321 -23.44 -9.00 -4.93
CA HIS A 321 -23.12 -10.36 -4.50
C HIS A 321 -24.07 -10.86 -3.41
#